data_AF-A0A3D6EQ87-F1
#
_entry.id   AF-A0A3D6EQ87-F1
#
_cell.length_a   1.000
_cell.length_b   1.000
_cell.length_c   1.000
_cell.angle_alpha   90.00
_cell.angle_beta   90.00
_cell.angle_gamma   90.00
#
_symmetry.space_group_name_H-M   'P 1'
#
loop_
_entity.id
_entity.type
_entity.pdbx_description
1 polymer ?
#
loop_
_entity_poly.entity_id
_entity_poly.type
_entity_poly.pdbx_seq_one_letter_code
_entity_poly.pdbx_strand_id
1 'polypeptide(L)'
;MSSGPRRSRAPPPAPPRLSPATSAPAASSATEVAMSPFRKASDPTQGFSLVELLVALVFISLLMAGMLRVFGSAIQGFATANETIKAQRDNRWALQALQDDLQSAGYFFPIRPVVGGIDNVNAANQNPLMVLPGKTVTNKFIADPNNPAAAPSDETLTFDEFQFVTDQLLPISARLAATPSDPNSLTITATLGDLSQVRAGDFAVILDPAHEVVTVGGGPYSGTTATIALNAAAIQDQSTGAFLGAFGNLKSLTHQAGAEVMFIRPNQVVRYSILPMALDPSNTAVTVPCLVRDQTAYPAGGALIVWPAANATQLALATAGPGGAPVVRGVVAENVTNLRFDLSANQGQAWTRTGTWAGTLANLNAQLAAMAAANPGIGYAASAQDPANPMWYRTAPLLIRADLTTRTLVRRAEYANTANTLAYRTRTQTAFIQPRNFGFGL
;
A
#
# COMPACT_ATOMS: atom_id res chain seq x y z
N MET A 1 37.45 -14.73 -8.07
CA MET A 1 37.89 -15.73 -7.05
C MET A 1 38.21 -15.00 -5.75
N SER A 2 37.35 -15.12 -4.74
CA SER A 2 37.63 -14.90 -3.31
C SER A 2 36.35 -15.24 -2.54
N SER A 3 36.25 -16.49 -2.09
CA SER A 3 35.09 -17.03 -1.37
C SER A 3 35.27 -16.80 0.13
N GLY A 4 34.55 -15.83 0.69
CA GLY A 4 34.50 -15.60 2.14
C GLY A 4 33.75 -16.70 2.89
N PRO A 5 34.07 -16.94 4.19
CA PRO A 5 33.58 -18.08 4.95
C PRO A 5 32.10 -17.91 5.37
N ARG A 6 31.29 -18.93 5.07
CA ARG A 6 29.89 -19.05 5.52
C ARG A 6 29.84 -19.24 7.04
N ARG A 7 29.26 -18.27 7.76
CA ARG A 7 28.90 -18.42 9.17
C ARG A 7 27.66 -19.33 9.30
N SER A 8 27.83 -20.50 9.88
CA SER A 8 26.73 -21.39 10.26
C SER A 8 25.95 -20.77 11.43
N ARG A 9 24.68 -20.45 11.23
CA ARG A 9 23.75 -20.09 12.31
C ARG A 9 23.43 -21.33 13.14
N ALA A 10 23.65 -21.26 14.44
CA ALA A 10 23.23 -22.28 15.39
C ALA A 10 21.69 -22.36 15.45
N PRO A 11 21.11 -23.56 15.64
CA PRO A 11 19.67 -23.73 15.79
C PRO A 11 19.16 -23.14 17.12
N PRO A 12 17.86 -22.74 17.18
CA PRO A 12 17.26 -22.18 18.38
C PRO A 12 17.11 -23.23 19.51
N PRO A 13 17.15 -22.80 20.79
CA PRO A 13 17.02 -23.70 21.93
C PRO A 13 15.60 -24.26 22.07
N ALA A 14 15.52 -25.54 22.46
CA ALA A 14 14.27 -26.27 22.68
C ALA A 14 13.49 -25.74 23.90
N PRO A 15 12.15 -25.83 23.90
CA PRO A 15 11.32 -25.43 25.03
C PRO A 15 11.48 -26.36 26.24
N PRO A 16 11.28 -25.86 27.48
CA PRO A 16 11.49 -26.62 28.70
C PRO A 16 10.42 -27.71 28.89
N ARG A 17 10.87 -28.94 29.21
CA ARG A 17 10.02 -30.07 29.64
C ARG A 17 9.52 -29.84 31.07
N LEU A 18 8.20 -29.85 31.26
CA LEU A 18 7.58 -29.92 32.58
C LEU A 18 7.75 -31.33 33.16
N SER A 19 8.34 -31.41 34.35
CA SER A 19 8.48 -32.65 35.12
C SER A 19 7.21 -32.90 35.95
N PRO A 20 6.77 -34.16 36.14
CA PRO A 20 5.61 -34.48 36.96
C PRO A 20 5.96 -34.41 38.46
N ALA A 21 5.07 -33.79 39.24
CA ALA A 21 5.19 -33.72 40.68
C ALA A 21 4.82 -35.07 41.34
N THR A 22 5.82 -35.71 41.94
CA THR A 22 5.69 -36.76 42.95
C THR A 22 5.84 -36.15 44.34
N SER A 23 4.88 -36.40 45.23
CA SER A 23 5.18 -36.74 46.64
C SER A 23 3.92 -37.15 47.39
N ALA A 24 3.88 -38.43 47.77
CA ALA A 24 3.11 -38.94 48.90
C ALA A 24 3.79 -38.54 50.23
N PRO A 25 3.10 -38.74 51.36
CA PRO A 25 3.78 -39.36 52.50
C PRO A 25 2.99 -40.53 53.13
N ALA A 26 3.70 -41.63 53.32
CA ALA A 26 3.46 -42.72 54.28
C ALA A 26 4.03 -42.28 55.66
N ALA A 27 3.71 -42.79 56.86
CA ALA A 27 2.83 -43.83 57.38
C ALA A 27 2.90 -43.79 58.94
N SER A 28 2.12 -44.68 59.55
CA SER A 28 2.19 -45.22 60.92
C SER A 28 1.34 -44.46 61.96
N SER A 29 0.65 -45.11 62.88
CA SER A 29 0.84 -46.46 63.41
C SER A 29 -0.48 -47.07 63.90
N ALA A 30 -0.52 -48.39 63.88
CA ALA A 30 -1.65 -49.22 64.26
C ALA A 30 -1.83 -49.28 65.79
N THR A 31 -3.07 -49.34 66.25
CA THR A 31 -3.42 -50.16 67.41
C THR A 31 -4.83 -50.72 67.21
N GLU A 32 -4.85 -52.03 67.16
CA GLU A 32 -5.95 -52.96 66.98
C GLU A 32 -6.82 -53.06 68.24
N VAL A 33 -8.15 -52.91 68.12
CA VAL A 33 -9.11 -53.48 69.08
C VAL A 33 -10.38 -53.96 68.37
N ALA A 34 -10.54 -55.28 68.42
CA ALA A 34 -11.77 -56.06 68.53
C ALA A 34 -12.92 -55.87 67.51
N MET A 35 -13.04 -56.91 66.70
CA MET A 35 -14.15 -57.32 65.85
C MET A 35 -15.46 -57.49 66.64
N SER A 36 -16.48 -56.68 66.32
CA SER A 36 -17.90 -56.97 66.64
C SER A 36 -18.63 -57.36 65.34
N PRO A 37 -19.27 -58.54 65.27
CA PRO A 37 -19.85 -59.03 64.03
C PRO A 37 -21.32 -58.59 63.89
N PHE A 38 -21.80 -58.62 62.65
CA PHE A 38 -23.20 -58.50 62.26
C PHE A 38 -23.88 -57.14 62.47
N ARG A 39 -24.09 -56.42 61.36
CA ARG A 39 -25.41 -56.35 60.71
C ARG A 39 -25.33 -55.59 59.38
N LYS A 40 -25.67 -56.30 58.32
CA LYS A 40 -26.01 -55.77 56.99
C LYS A 40 -27.31 -54.99 57.15
N ALA A 41 -27.24 -53.71 57.49
CA ALA A 41 -28.33 -52.79 57.28
C ALA A 41 -28.26 -52.37 55.80
N SER A 42 -29.07 -53.02 54.96
CA SER A 42 -29.48 -52.41 53.71
C SER A 42 -30.20 -51.12 54.09
N ASP A 43 -29.50 -49.99 54.03
CA ASP A 43 -30.18 -48.70 54.10
C ASP A 43 -31.29 -48.75 53.06
N PRO A 44 -32.55 -48.51 53.46
CA PRO A 44 -33.62 -48.42 52.49
C PRO A 44 -33.21 -47.30 51.54
N THR A 45 -32.96 -47.64 50.28
CA THR A 45 -32.80 -46.67 49.19
C THR A 45 -34.06 -45.82 49.20
N GLN A 46 -34.03 -44.70 49.93
CA GLN A 46 -35.08 -43.72 49.93
C GLN A 46 -35.12 -43.19 48.50
N GLY A 47 -36.15 -43.59 47.76
CA GLY A 47 -36.33 -43.14 46.39
C GLY A 47 -36.40 -41.62 46.36
N PHE A 48 -35.75 -41.02 45.36
CA PHE A 48 -35.80 -39.57 45.15
C PHE A 48 -37.25 -39.09 45.14
N SER A 49 -37.54 -38.09 45.96
CA SER A 49 -38.83 -37.42 45.90
C SER A 49 -38.96 -36.73 44.55
N LEU A 50 -40.17 -36.74 43.96
CA LEU A 50 -40.47 -36.04 42.72
C LEU A 50 -40.07 -34.55 42.80
N VAL A 51 -40.18 -33.95 44.00
CA VAL A 51 -39.78 -32.56 44.27
C VAL A 51 -38.26 -32.38 44.16
N GLU A 52 -37.47 -33.32 44.68
CA GLU A 52 -36.00 -33.26 44.61
C GLU A 52 -35.51 -33.37 43.16
N LEU A 53 -36.17 -34.21 42.35
CA LEU A 53 -35.84 -34.35 40.93
C LEU A 53 -36.19 -33.10 40.13
N LEU A 54 -37.33 -32.44 40.43
CA LEU A 54 -37.68 -31.15 39.83
C LEU A 54 -36.67 -30.05 40.19
N VAL A 55 -36.26 -29.97 41.46
CA VAL A 55 -35.27 -28.98 41.91
C VAL A 55 -33.91 -29.24 41.26
N ALA A 56 -33.46 -30.49 41.18
CA ALA A 56 -32.22 -30.85 40.50
C ALA A 56 -32.24 -30.46 39.01
N LEU A 57 -33.37 -30.69 38.32
CA LEU A 57 -33.55 -30.32 36.92
C LEU A 57 -33.51 -28.80 36.71
N VAL A 58 -34.08 -28.03 37.62
CA VAL A 58 -34.00 -26.55 37.60
C VAL A 58 -32.56 -26.08 37.77
N PHE A 59 -31.78 -26.65 38.70
CA PHE A 59 -30.38 -26.26 38.87
C PHE A 59 -29.51 -26.65 37.67
N ILE A 60 -29.70 -27.83 37.11
CA ILE A 60 -28.98 -28.27 35.90
C ILE A 60 -29.32 -27.33 34.73
N SER A 61 -30.59 -26.97 34.54
CA SER A 61 -30.98 -26.08 33.45
C SER A 61 -30.40 -24.66 33.60
N LEU A 62 -30.36 -24.11 34.82
CA LEU A 62 -29.71 -22.83 35.12
C LEU A 62 -28.19 -22.89 34.88
N LEU A 63 -27.53 -23.96 35.30
CA LEU A 63 -26.08 -24.16 35.07
C LEU A 63 -25.77 -24.27 33.57
N MET A 64 -26.54 -25.07 32.83
CA MET A 64 -26.37 -25.21 31.37
C MET A 64 -26.64 -23.88 30.66
N ALA A 65 -27.67 -23.12 31.06
CA ALA A 65 -27.94 -21.79 30.51
C ALA A 65 -26.79 -20.80 30.79
N GLY A 66 -26.21 -20.85 31.99
CA GLY A 66 -25.02 -20.07 32.34
C GLY A 66 -23.82 -20.42 31.47
N MET A 67 -23.53 -21.71 31.29
CA MET A 67 -22.43 -22.18 30.43
C MET A 67 -22.62 -21.79 28.97
N LEU A 68 -23.84 -21.93 28.42
CA LEU A 68 -24.15 -21.50 27.05
C LEU A 68 -23.90 -20.01 26.84
N ARG A 69 -24.21 -19.17 27.83
CA ARG A 69 -23.93 -17.72 27.76
C ARG A 69 -22.43 -17.43 27.75
N VAL A 70 -21.63 -18.14 28.55
CA VAL A 70 -20.17 -18.00 28.57
C VAL A 70 -19.56 -18.46 27.24
N PHE A 71 -20.00 -19.60 26.70
CA PHE A 71 -19.54 -20.08 25.40
C PHE A 71 -19.91 -19.13 24.26
N GLY A 72 -21.14 -18.60 24.26
CA GLY A 72 -21.57 -17.59 23.29
C GLY A 72 -20.68 -16.35 23.32
N SER A 73 -20.37 -15.85 24.52
CA SER A 73 -19.46 -14.71 24.70
C SER A 73 -18.03 -15.02 24.24
N ALA A 74 -17.51 -16.23 24.50
CA ALA A 74 -16.18 -16.64 24.06
C ALA A 74 -16.04 -16.72 22.54
N ILE A 75 -17.06 -17.25 21.84
CA ILE A 75 -17.09 -17.34 20.37
C ILE A 75 -17.14 -15.94 19.74
N GLN A 76 -17.99 -15.05 20.28
CA GLN A 76 -18.06 -13.66 19.83
C GLN A 76 -16.72 -12.94 20.02
N GLY A 77 -16.11 -13.08 21.20
CA GLY A 77 -14.79 -12.52 21.49
C GLY A 77 -13.71 -13.00 20.52
N PHE A 78 -13.72 -14.29 20.14
CA PHE A 78 -12.81 -14.84 19.16
C PHE A 78 -13.02 -14.22 17.76
N ALA A 79 -14.27 -14.09 17.31
CA ALA A 79 -14.59 -13.48 16.01
C ALA A 79 -14.12 -12.01 15.96
N THR A 80 -14.42 -11.22 16.99
CA THR A 80 -13.98 -9.82 17.09
C THR A 80 -12.45 -9.71 17.11
N ALA A 81 -11.77 -10.59 17.86
CA ALA A 81 -10.31 -10.60 17.93
C ALA A 81 -9.69 -10.90 16.56
N ASN A 82 -10.21 -11.90 15.85
CA ASN A 82 -9.73 -12.27 14.51
C ASN A 82 -9.95 -11.14 13.49
N GLU A 83 -11.13 -10.51 13.49
CA GLU A 83 -11.42 -9.35 12.64
C GLU A 83 -10.47 -8.17 12.94
N THR A 84 -10.18 -7.92 14.23
CA THR A 84 -9.26 -6.86 14.65
C THR A 84 -7.82 -7.15 14.18
N ILE A 85 -7.37 -8.41 14.27
CA ILE A 85 -6.04 -8.82 13.80
C ILE A 85 -5.94 -8.67 12.28
N LYS A 86 -6.97 -9.07 11.53
CA LYS A 86 -7.04 -8.85 10.08
C LYS A 86 -6.88 -7.36 9.76
N ALA A 87 -7.72 -6.50 10.36
CA ALA A 87 -7.68 -5.05 10.13
C ALA A 87 -6.31 -4.42 10.45
N GLN A 88 -5.61 -4.90 11.49
CA GLN A 88 -4.25 -4.45 11.82
C GLN A 88 -3.21 -4.90 10.80
N ARG A 89 -3.29 -6.15 10.31
CA ARG A 89 -2.38 -6.65 9.28
C ARG A 89 -2.56 -5.88 7.97
N ASP A 90 -3.81 -5.66 7.57
CA ASP A 90 -4.13 -4.96 6.33
C ASP A 90 -3.66 -3.49 6.39
N ASN A 91 -3.80 -2.83 7.55
CA ASN A 91 -3.24 -1.49 7.78
C ASN A 91 -1.72 -1.44 7.64
N ARG A 92 -1.01 -2.39 8.26
CA ARG A 92 0.46 -2.44 8.19
C ARG A 92 0.94 -2.65 6.77
N TRP A 93 0.30 -3.56 6.06
CA TRP A 93 0.60 -3.83 4.65
C TRP A 93 0.35 -2.60 3.78
N ALA A 94 -0.80 -1.94 3.94
CA ALA A 94 -1.16 -0.76 3.16
C ALA A 94 -0.21 0.42 3.38
N LEU A 95 0.15 0.70 4.64
CA LEU A 95 1.11 1.75 4.95
C LEU A 95 2.51 1.42 4.45
N GLN A 96 2.91 0.13 4.48
CA GLN A 96 4.18 -0.30 3.92
C GLN A 96 4.22 -0.13 2.40
N ALA A 97 3.19 -0.55 1.67
CA ALA A 97 3.10 -0.36 0.23
C ALA A 97 3.16 1.14 -0.16
N LEU A 98 2.41 1.97 0.57
CA LEU A 98 2.45 3.42 0.39
C LEU A 98 3.83 4.01 0.70
N GLN A 99 4.48 3.52 1.75
CA GLN A 99 5.84 3.93 2.09
C GLN A 99 6.82 3.55 0.98
N ASP A 100 6.77 2.32 0.46
CA ASP A 100 7.69 1.86 -0.58
C ASP A 100 7.54 2.70 -1.87
N ASP A 101 6.31 3.04 -2.28
CA ASP A 101 6.11 3.95 -3.42
C ASP A 101 6.56 5.38 -3.14
N LEU A 102 6.33 5.89 -1.93
CA LEU A 102 6.81 7.22 -1.54
C LEU A 102 8.33 7.30 -1.49
N GLN A 103 8.98 6.22 -1.08
CA GLN A 103 10.44 6.14 -1.06
C GLN A 103 11.02 6.10 -2.48
N SER A 104 10.31 5.51 -3.44
CA SER A 104 10.71 5.55 -4.85
C SER A 104 10.33 6.87 -5.55
N ALA A 105 9.34 7.59 -5.04
CA ALA A 105 8.96 8.91 -5.55
C ALA A 105 10.16 9.87 -5.56
N GLY A 106 10.22 10.74 -6.57
CA GLY A 106 11.33 11.69 -6.73
C GLY A 106 12.64 11.09 -7.24
N TYR A 107 12.75 9.76 -7.32
CA TYR A 107 13.88 9.10 -7.96
C TYR A 107 13.68 9.04 -9.48
N PHE A 108 14.39 9.90 -10.19
CA PHE A 108 14.49 9.86 -11.65
C PHE A 108 15.83 9.27 -11.99
N PHE A 109 15.83 8.08 -12.61
CA PHE A 109 17.05 7.45 -13.08
C PHE A 109 17.08 7.48 -14.62
N PRO A 110 18.18 7.96 -15.21
CA PRO A 110 19.25 8.78 -14.61
C PRO A 110 18.73 10.16 -14.11
N ILE A 111 19.52 10.83 -13.27
CA ILE A 111 19.20 12.18 -12.74
C ILE A 111 19.08 13.15 -13.90
N ARG A 112 17.85 13.49 -14.25
CA ARG A 112 17.53 14.38 -15.38
C ARG A 112 16.65 15.55 -14.94
N PRO A 113 16.70 16.70 -15.62
CA PRO A 113 15.64 17.68 -15.59
C PRO A 113 14.38 16.99 -16.09
N VAL A 114 13.27 17.48 -15.58
CA VAL A 114 11.97 16.97 -15.95
C VAL A 114 11.82 17.13 -17.45
N VAL A 115 11.69 16.00 -18.15
CA VAL A 115 11.52 16.01 -19.61
C VAL A 115 10.27 16.82 -19.93
N GLY A 116 10.40 17.77 -20.86
CA GLY A 116 9.36 18.74 -21.22
C GLY A 116 8.00 18.06 -21.36
N GLY A 117 6.98 18.65 -20.72
CA GLY A 117 5.65 18.04 -20.59
C GLY A 117 5.09 18.07 -19.17
N ILE A 118 5.91 18.10 -18.13
CA ILE A 118 5.48 18.58 -16.79
C ILE A 118 5.63 20.10 -16.75
N ASP A 119 5.13 20.77 -17.79
CA ASP A 119 5.09 22.21 -17.91
C ASP A 119 3.64 22.63 -17.75
N ASN A 120 3.41 23.69 -16.97
CA ASN A 120 2.11 24.21 -16.55
C ASN A 120 1.49 23.50 -15.33
N VAL A 121 2.07 23.75 -14.16
CA VAL A 121 1.26 23.88 -12.94
C VAL A 121 0.30 25.05 -13.16
N ASN A 122 -0.83 24.84 -13.83
CA ASN A 122 -1.87 25.87 -13.80
C ASN A 122 -2.30 25.98 -12.34
N ALA A 123 -2.06 27.17 -11.76
CA ALA A 123 -1.67 27.42 -10.37
C ALA A 123 -2.68 27.07 -9.24
N ALA A 124 -3.52 26.06 -9.43
CA ALA A 124 -4.43 25.50 -8.43
C ALA A 124 -4.84 24.02 -8.67
N ASN A 125 -4.62 23.44 -9.87
CA ASN A 125 -5.41 22.27 -10.30
C ASN A 125 -4.66 20.93 -10.40
N GLN A 126 -3.38 20.91 -10.78
CA GLN A 126 -2.60 19.68 -10.88
C GLN A 126 -1.13 19.96 -10.55
N ASN A 127 -0.63 19.32 -9.49
CA ASN A 127 0.79 19.37 -9.11
C ASN A 127 1.37 17.96 -9.17
N PRO A 128 2.68 17.81 -9.43
CA PRO A 128 3.35 16.51 -9.41
C PRO A 128 3.37 15.82 -8.04
N LEU A 129 3.06 16.55 -6.97
CA LEU A 129 2.72 16.02 -5.67
C LEU A 129 1.55 16.84 -5.13
N MET A 130 0.45 16.17 -4.78
CA MET A 130 -0.73 16.85 -4.22
C MET A 130 -1.52 15.97 -3.26
N VAL A 131 -2.13 16.62 -2.27
CA VAL A 131 -3.12 16.04 -1.37
C VAL A 131 -4.44 16.75 -1.66
N LEU A 132 -5.50 16.02 -1.99
CA LEU A 132 -6.84 16.59 -2.12
C LEU A 132 -7.68 16.17 -0.90
N PRO A 133 -7.88 17.08 0.08
CA PRO A 133 -8.61 16.75 1.29
C PRO A 133 -10.11 16.61 1.04
N GLY A 134 -10.78 15.84 1.90
CA GLY A 134 -12.24 15.87 2.02
C GLY A 134 -13.00 15.30 0.83
N LYS A 135 -12.38 14.39 0.07
CA LYS A 135 -13.08 13.60 -0.94
C LYS A 135 -14.10 12.71 -0.27
N THR A 136 -15.25 12.54 -0.92
CA THR A 136 -16.33 11.69 -0.41
C THR A 136 -16.61 10.56 -1.36
N VAL A 137 -17.01 9.42 -0.80
CA VAL A 137 -17.50 8.30 -1.59
C VAL A 137 -18.61 7.56 -0.87
N THR A 138 -19.61 7.13 -1.63
CA THR A 138 -20.75 6.37 -1.10
C THR A 138 -20.55 4.88 -1.41
N ASN A 139 -20.51 4.08 -0.35
CA ASN A 139 -20.46 2.62 -0.43
C ASN A 139 -21.85 2.04 -0.18
N LYS A 140 -22.11 0.87 -0.75
CA LYS A 140 -23.36 0.13 -0.55
C LYS A 140 -23.08 -1.10 0.28
N PHE A 141 -23.72 -1.26 1.43
CA PHE A 141 -23.51 -2.39 2.32
C PHE A 141 -24.83 -3.05 2.69
N ILE A 142 -24.80 -4.34 3.04
CA ILE A 142 -25.96 -5.03 3.61
C ILE A 142 -26.09 -4.60 5.07
N ALA A 143 -27.20 -3.95 5.42
CA ALA A 143 -27.40 -3.39 6.76
C ALA A 143 -27.62 -4.46 7.84
N ASP A 144 -28.23 -5.60 7.47
CA ASP A 144 -28.45 -6.73 8.37
C ASP A 144 -27.83 -8.01 7.76
N PRO A 145 -26.73 -8.54 8.33
CA PRO A 145 -26.14 -9.79 7.86
C PRO A 145 -27.07 -11.00 8.00
N ASN A 146 -28.14 -10.92 8.80
CA ASN A 146 -29.14 -11.97 8.94
C ASN A 146 -30.26 -11.88 7.89
N ASN A 147 -30.33 -10.77 7.13
CA ASN A 147 -31.26 -10.59 6.03
C ASN A 147 -30.50 -10.21 4.75
N PRO A 148 -29.87 -11.18 4.07
CA PRO A 148 -29.09 -10.93 2.86
C PRO A 148 -29.94 -10.45 1.66
N ALA A 149 -31.28 -10.56 1.75
CA ALA A 149 -32.22 -10.03 0.76
C ALA A 149 -32.60 -8.55 1.02
N ALA A 150 -32.16 -7.96 2.12
CA ALA A 150 -32.40 -6.55 2.40
C ALA A 150 -31.72 -5.65 1.35
N ALA A 151 -32.38 -4.56 0.99
CA ALA A 151 -31.81 -3.56 0.10
C ALA A 151 -30.49 -3.01 0.70
N PRO A 152 -29.42 -2.87 -0.10
CA PRO A 152 -28.18 -2.27 0.35
C PRO A 152 -28.43 -0.85 0.86
N SER A 153 -27.82 -0.51 1.99
CA SER A 153 -27.82 0.83 2.56
C SER A 153 -26.57 1.59 2.13
N ASP A 154 -26.70 2.91 2.05
CA ASP A 154 -25.61 3.80 1.67
C ASP A 154 -24.77 4.22 2.89
N GLU A 155 -23.47 4.26 2.71
CA GLU A 155 -22.52 4.80 3.67
C GLU A 155 -21.55 5.76 2.97
N THR A 156 -21.63 7.03 3.34
CA THR A 156 -20.71 8.06 2.86
C THR A 156 -19.47 8.11 3.74
N LEU A 157 -18.30 7.94 3.13
CA LEU A 157 -17.00 8.10 3.76
C LEU A 157 -16.35 9.39 3.27
N THR A 158 -15.55 10.01 4.12
CA THR A 158 -14.71 11.17 3.79
C THR A 158 -13.24 10.79 3.97
N PHE A 159 -12.40 11.12 2.99
CA PHE A 159 -11.00 10.76 2.96
C PHE A 159 -10.20 11.75 2.10
N ASP A 160 -8.88 11.58 2.09
CA ASP A 160 -8.00 12.33 1.22
C ASP A 160 -7.55 11.49 0.05
N GLU A 161 -7.41 12.16 -1.09
CA GLU A 161 -6.68 11.60 -2.22
C GLU A 161 -5.24 12.11 -2.18
N PHE A 162 -4.29 11.22 -2.41
CA PHE A 162 -2.87 11.58 -2.48
C PHE A 162 -2.29 11.15 -3.81
N GLN A 163 -1.62 12.08 -4.48
CA GLN A 163 -1.01 11.86 -5.78
C GLN A 163 0.45 12.29 -5.76
N PHE A 164 1.30 11.54 -6.43
CA PHE A 164 2.69 11.89 -6.66
C PHE A 164 3.21 11.29 -7.96
N VAL A 165 4.24 11.92 -8.53
CA VAL A 165 4.91 11.46 -9.75
C VAL A 165 6.14 10.63 -9.40
N THR A 166 6.32 9.54 -10.13
CA THR A 166 7.47 8.64 -10.03
C THR A 166 7.79 8.04 -11.40
N ASP A 167 9.01 7.58 -11.59
CA ASP A 167 9.34 6.74 -12.74
C ASP A 167 8.99 5.29 -12.44
N GLN A 168 8.42 4.59 -13.43
CA GLN A 168 8.16 3.16 -13.30
C GLN A 168 9.28 2.38 -13.97
N LEU A 169 10.05 1.63 -13.19
CA LEU A 169 10.92 0.60 -13.75
C LEU A 169 10.07 -0.51 -14.35
N LEU A 170 10.29 -0.84 -15.63
CA LEU A 170 9.63 -1.98 -16.25
C LEU A 170 10.32 -3.27 -15.80
N PRO A 171 9.57 -4.38 -15.57
CA PRO A 171 10.13 -5.66 -15.14
C PRO A 171 10.80 -6.40 -16.31
N ILE A 172 11.64 -5.71 -17.06
CA ILE A 172 12.37 -6.21 -18.22
C ILE A 172 13.86 -5.99 -17.97
N SER A 173 14.64 -7.06 -18.08
CA SER A 173 16.09 -7.00 -18.23
C SER A 173 16.41 -7.49 -19.63
N ALA A 174 17.21 -6.73 -20.35
CA ALA A 174 17.63 -7.06 -21.69
C ALA A 174 19.13 -6.87 -21.85
N ARG A 175 19.69 -7.38 -22.95
CA ARG A 175 21.06 -7.14 -23.36
C ARG A 175 21.12 -6.72 -24.81
N LEU A 176 22.10 -5.90 -25.17
CA LEU A 176 22.40 -5.62 -26.57
C LEU A 176 22.75 -6.93 -27.29
N ALA A 177 21.98 -7.30 -28.32
CA ALA A 177 22.23 -8.50 -29.11
C ALA A 177 23.43 -8.31 -30.05
N ALA A 178 23.68 -7.06 -30.45
CA ALA A 178 24.80 -6.66 -31.29
C ALA A 178 25.26 -5.25 -30.91
N THR A 179 26.51 -4.92 -31.25
CA THR A 179 27.02 -3.54 -31.19
C THR A 179 26.17 -2.65 -32.09
N PRO A 180 25.59 -1.54 -31.61
CA PRO A 180 24.75 -0.67 -32.42
C PRO A 180 25.53 -0.09 -33.61
N SER A 181 25.07 -0.41 -34.82
CA SER A 181 25.60 0.13 -36.08
C SER A 181 24.73 1.27 -36.64
N ASP A 182 23.48 1.37 -36.19
CA ASP A 182 22.53 2.41 -36.57
C ASP A 182 22.24 3.29 -35.33
N PRO A 183 22.42 4.61 -35.44
CA PRO A 183 22.13 5.53 -34.34
C PRO A 183 20.65 5.62 -33.92
N ASN A 184 19.73 5.11 -34.73
CA ASN A 184 18.29 5.19 -34.46
C ASN A 184 17.68 3.85 -34.06
N SER A 185 18.49 2.81 -33.84
CA SER A 185 17.97 1.52 -33.43
C SER A 185 18.88 0.75 -32.49
N LEU A 186 18.25 -0.02 -31.60
CA LEU A 186 18.90 -0.94 -30.69
C LEU A 186 18.36 -2.34 -30.90
N THR A 187 19.22 -3.27 -31.28
CA THR A 187 18.83 -4.69 -31.28
C THR A 187 19.14 -5.29 -29.92
N ILE A 188 18.09 -5.68 -29.20
CA ILE A 188 18.20 -6.22 -27.86
C ILE A 188 17.59 -7.60 -27.75
N THR A 189 18.10 -8.39 -26.81
CA THR A 189 17.54 -9.67 -26.39
C THR A 189 17.11 -9.56 -24.93
N ALA A 190 15.82 -9.76 -24.65
CA ALA A 190 15.30 -9.87 -23.30
C ALA A 190 15.87 -11.12 -22.61
N THR A 191 16.48 -10.92 -21.46
CA THR A 191 16.93 -11.98 -20.56
C THR A 191 15.87 -12.31 -19.51
N LEU A 192 15.03 -11.33 -19.16
CA LEU A 192 13.89 -11.45 -18.27
C LEU A 192 12.76 -10.51 -18.72
N GLY A 193 11.51 -10.95 -18.58
CA GLY A 193 10.33 -10.17 -18.94
C GLY A 193 9.95 -10.29 -20.42
N ASP A 194 8.99 -9.48 -20.84
CA ASP A 194 8.44 -9.48 -22.19
C ASP A 194 8.58 -8.09 -22.83
N LEU A 195 9.21 -8.02 -24.02
CA LEU A 195 9.39 -6.78 -24.78
C LEU A 195 8.07 -6.17 -25.26
N SER A 196 6.95 -6.91 -25.18
CA SER A 196 5.61 -6.38 -25.46
C SER A 196 5.17 -5.27 -24.51
N GLN A 197 5.81 -5.14 -23.34
CA GLN A 197 5.49 -4.07 -22.40
C GLN A 197 6.19 -2.74 -22.71
N VAL A 198 7.24 -2.77 -23.55
CA VAL A 198 7.97 -1.57 -24.00
C VAL A 198 7.12 -0.81 -24.99
N ARG A 199 7.00 0.50 -24.81
CA ARG A 199 6.19 1.40 -25.63
C ARG A 199 6.99 2.62 -26.06
N ALA A 200 6.48 3.31 -27.09
CA ALA A 200 7.01 4.59 -27.49
C ALA A 200 6.96 5.57 -26.30
N GLY A 201 8.05 6.31 -26.08
CA GLY A 201 8.21 7.23 -24.96
C GLY A 201 8.81 6.61 -23.70
N ASP A 202 8.94 5.28 -23.62
CA ASP A 202 9.75 4.65 -22.57
C ASP A 202 11.23 4.99 -22.79
N PHE A 203 12.03 4.94 -21.73
CA PHE A 203 13.48 5.10 -21.80
C PHE A 203 14.17 3.75 -21.77
N ALA A 204 15.14 3.57 -22.66
CA ALA A 204 16.10 2.50 -22.59
C ALA A 204 17.41 3.05 -22.02
N VAL A 205 17.89 2.45 -20.95
CA VAL A 205 19.15 2.81 -20.30
C VAL A 205 20.15 1.71 -20.54
N ILE A 206 21.25 2.04 -21.22
CA ILE A 206 22.36 1.13 -21.51
C ILE A 206 23.37 1.21 -20.37
N LEU A 207 23.63 0.08 -19.72
CA LEU A 207 24.44 -0.05 -18.51
C LEU A 207 25.84 -0.57 -18.82
N ASP A 208 26.56 0.16 -19.67
CA ASP A 208 27.97 -0.07 -19.93
C ASP A 208 28.79 1.15 -19.49
N PRO A 209 30.14 1.13 -19.56
CA PRO A 209 30.96 2.25 -19.11
C PRO A 209 30.62 3.59 -19.78
N ALA A 210 30.06 3.58 -21.00
CA ALA A 210 29.67 4.78 -21.70
C ALA A 210 28.36 5.38 -21.18
N HIS A 211 27.49 4.58 -20.54
CA HIS A 211 26.19 4.93 -19.95
C HIS A 211 25.35 5.89 -20.84
N GLU A 212 24.42 5.35 -21.62
CA GLU A 212 23.57 6.17 -22.49
C GLU A 212 22.08 5.91 -22.23
N VAL A 213 21.29 6.99 -22.32
CA VAL A 213 19.83 6.93 -22.18
C VAL A 213 19.16 7.48 -23.41
N VAL A 214 18.31 6.64 -23.99
CA VAL A 214 17.62 6.91 -25.25
C VAL A 214 16.13 6.75 -25.08
N THR A 215 15.37 7.52 -25.85
CA THR A 215 13.91 7.41 -25.89
C THR A 215 13.51 6.37 -26.92
N VAL A 216 12.68 5.43 -26.51
CA VAL A 216 12.06 4.44 -27.39
C VAL A 216 11.08 5.16 -28.33
N GLY A 217 11.26 4.96 -29.64
CA GLY A 217 10.45 5.60 -30.68
C GLY A 217 9.24 4.80 -31.14
N GLY A 218 9.11 3.53 -30.73
CA GLY A 218 8.01 2.65 -31.18
C GLY A 218 7.60 1.59 -30.15
N GLY A 219 6.81 0.61 -30.60
CA GLY A 219 6.32 -0.51 -29.79
C GLY A 219 4.78 -0.62 -29.82
N PRO A 220 4.21 -1.70 -29.26
CA PRO A 220 4.86 -2.79 -28.54
C PRO A 220 5.74 -3.68 -29.43
N TYR A 221 6.77 -4.28 -28.86
CA TYR A 221 7.67 -5.20 -29.56
C TYR A 221 7.29 -6.66 -29.24
N SER A 222 7.69 -7.62 -30.08
CA SER A 222 7.35 -9.03 -29.87
C SER A 222 8.58 -9.92 -29.98
N GLY A 223 8.54 -11.07 -29.30
CA GLY A 223 9.64 -12.03 -29.27
C GLY A 223 10.69 -11.71 -28.20
N THR A 224 11.67 -12.60 -28.08
CA THR A 224 12.78 -12.47 -27.13
C THR A 224 13.87 -11.53 -27.63
N THR A 225 14.00 -11.35 -28.94
CA THR A 225 14.96 -10.43 -29.56
C THR A 225 14.20 -9.49 -30.48
N ALA A 226 14.39 -8.18 -30.31
CA ALA A 226 13.75 -7.17 -31.14
C ALA A 226 14.70 -6.01 -31.43
N THR A 227 14.54 -5.42 -32.62
CA THR A 227 15.16 -4.14 -32.97
C THR A 227 14.21 -3.02 -32.57
N ILE A 228 14.58 -2.29 -31.53
CA ILE A 228 13.85 -1.16 -30.98
C ILE A 228 14.24 0.08 -31.77
N ALA A 229 13.25 0.73 -32.37
CA ALA A 229 13.40 2.05 -32.95
C ALA A 229 13.54 3.09 -31.85
N LEU A 230 14.41 4.07 -32.05
CA LEU A 230 14.66 5.15 -31.12
C LEU A 230 14.27 6.48 -31.74
N ASN A 231 13.90 7.43 -30.88
CA ASN A 231 13.75 8.81 -31.30
C ASN A 231 15.13 9.46 -31.36
N ALA A 232 15.39 10.26 -32.41
CA ALA A 232 16.70 10.83 -32.79
C ALA A 232 17.35 11.80 -31.77
N ALA A 233 16.74 11.98 -30.60
CA ALA A 233 17.22 12.84 -29.53
C ALA A 233 17.60 11.99 -28.30
N ALA A 234 18.90 11.74 -28.12
CA ALA A 234 19.44 11.29 -26.84
C ALA A 234 19.24 12.40 -25.79
N ILE A 235 18.94 12.02 -24.55
CA ILE A 235 18.54 12.96 -23.48
C ILE A 235 19.76 13.48 -22.70
N GLN A 236 20.97 12.94 -22.92
CA GLN A 236 22.17 13.23 -22.11
C GLN A 236 23.36 13.73 -22.94
N ASP A 237 24.04 14.78 -22.46
CA ASP A 237 25.36 15.24 -22.91
C ASP A 237 26.42 14.24 -22.47
N GLN A 238 27.13 13.74 -23.47
CA GLN A 238 28.04 12.61 -23.39
C GLN A 238 29.45 12.97 -22.89
N SER A 239 29.74 14.24 -22.63
CA SER A 239 31.06 14.69 -22.13
C SER A 239 31.04 15.12 -20.67
N THR A 240 29.87 15.58 -20.21
CA THR A 240 29.64 16.11 -18.87
C THR A 240 28.68 15.25 -18.05
N GLY A 241 27.94 14.34 -18.71
CA GLY A 241 26.83 13.61 -18.11
C GLY A 241 25.59 14.49 -17.87
N ALA A 242 25.59 15.75 -18.31
CA ALA A 242 24.50 16.70 -18.06
C ALA A 242 23.32 16.48 -19.01
N PHE A 243 22.10 16.62 -18.52
CA PHE A 243 20.90 16.53 -19.34
C PHE A 243 20.49 17.94 -19.78
N LEU A 244 20.82 18.34 -21.01
CA LEU A 244 20.60 19.72 -21.49
C LEU A 244 19.71 19.80 -22.75
N GLY A 245 18.92 18.75 -23.02
CA GLY A 245 18.04 18.69 -24.19
C GLY A 245 18.60 17.81 -25.30
N ALA A 246 17.82 17.67 -26.37
CA ALA A 246 18.05 16.74 -27.48
C ALA A 246 19.48 16.82 -28.07
N PHE A 247 20.35 15.88 -27.72
CA PHE A 247 21.60 15.62 -28.41
C PHE A 247 21.43 14.46 -29.39
N GLY A 248 22.26 14.42 -30.43
CA GLY A 248 22.08 13.48 -31.55
C GLY A 248 22.02 12.01 -31.10
N ASN A 249 21.29 11.21 -31.88
CA ASN A 249 21.65 9.87 -32.37
C ASN A 249 22.64 9.05 -31.50
N LEU A 250 22.26 7.82 -31.15
CA LEU A 250 23.07 6.87 -30.38
C LEU A 250 24.53 6.87 -30.87
N LYS A 251 25.50 6.85 -29.94
CA LYS A 251 26.90 6.67 -30.34
C LYS A 251 27.09 5.26 -30.90
N SER A 252 26.88 5.12 -32.20
CA SER A 252 27.18 3.88 -32.91
C SER A 252 28.64 3.53 -32.62
N LEU A 253 28.91 2.26 -32.28
CA LEU A 253 30.23 1.70 -31.96
C LEU A 253 30.81 1.96 -30.55
N THR A 254 30.19 2.74 -29.65
CA THR A 254 30.67 2.82 -28.25
C THR A 254 30.13 1.68 -27.38
N HIS A 255 28.89 1.26 -27.64
CA HIS A 255 28.26 0.19 -26.89
C HIS A 255 28.62 -1.17 -27.47
N GLN A 256 29.01 -2.10 -26.60
CA GLN A 256 29.39 -3.45 -27.00
C GLN A 256 28.20 -4.41 -26.91
N ALA A 257 28.18 -5.41 -27.80
CA ALA A 257 27.26 -6.53 -27.67
C ALA A 257 27.35 -7.16 -26.26
N GLY A 258 26.20 -7.51 -25.70
CA GLY A 258 26.09 -8.09 -24.36
C GLY A 258 25.93 -7.07 -23.22
N ALA A 259 26.04 -5.76 -23.48
CA ALA A 259 25.76 -4.72 -22.49
C ALA A 259 24.31 -4.82 -21.99
N GLU A 260 24.09 -4.62 -20.69
CA GLU A 260 22.77 -4.70 -20.09
C GLU A 260 21.93 -3.46 -20.42
N VAL A 261 20.64 -3.66 -20.64
CA VAL A 261 19.67 -2.62 -20.94
C VAL A 261 18.49 -2.78 -20.01
N MET A 262 18.13 -1.70 -19.32
CA MET A 262 16.91 -1.60 -18.51
C MET A 262 15.92 -0.62 -19.16
N PHE A 263 14.63 -0.83 -18.90
CA PHE A 263 13.58 0.05 -19.40
C PHE A 263 12.85 0.78 -18.27
N ILE A 264 12.65 2.07 -18.46
CA ILE A 264 11.94 2.93 -17.51
C ILE A 264 10.80 3.62 -18.25
N ARG A 265 9.59 3.54 -17.71
CA ARG A 265 8.47 4.35 -18.16
C ARG A 265 8.46 5.65 -17.36
N PRO A 266 8.74 6.80 -18.00
CA PRO A 266 8.91 8.05 -17.29
C PRO A 266 7.58 8.66 -16.84
N ASN A 267 7.67 9.58 -15.88
CA ASN A 267 6.59 10.51 -15.49
C ASN A 267 5.26 9.80 -15.25
N GLN A 268 5.25 8.72 -14.45
CA GLN A 268 4.02 8.05 -14.04
C GLN A 268 3.45 8.74 -12.80
N VAL A 269 2.15 8.97 -12.77
CA VAL A 269 1.45 9.46 -11.60
C VAL A 269 0.81 8.29 -10.87
N VAL A 270 1.08 8.20 -9.57
CA VAL A 270 0.45 7.25 -8.66
C VAL A 270 -0.54 8.00 -7.79
N ARG A 271 -1.73 7.43 -7.64
CA ARG A 271 -2.79 7.94 -6.77
C ARG A 271 -3.20 6.89 -5.75
N TYR A 272 -3.28 7.31 -4.50
CA TYR A 272 -3.95 6.60 -3.43
C TYR A 272 -5.31 7.26 -3.11
N SER A 273 -6.39 6.48 -3.16
CA SER A 273 -7.75 6.93 -2.83
C SER A 273 -8.60 5.79 -2.28
N ILE A 274 -9.74 6.11 -1.66
CA ILE A 274 -10.73 5.11 -1.23
C ILE A 274 -11.81 5.00 -2.30
N LEU A 275 -12.02 3.80 -2.84
CA LEU A 275 -13.06 3.53 -3.84
C LEU A 275 -13.98 2.37 -3.40
N PRO A 276 -15.29 2.44 -3.68
CA PRO A 276 -16.23 1.35 -3.47
C PRO A 276 -15.97 0.27 -4.52
N MET A 277 -15.46 -0.88 -4.09
CA MET A 277 -15.18 -2.01 -4.97
C MET A 277 -16.21 -3.12 -4.74
N ALA A 278 -16.85 -3.58 -5.81
CA ALA A 278 -17.65 -4.80 -5.80
C ALA A 278 -16.70 -6.00 -5.89
N LEU A 279 -16.25 -6.49 -4.73
CA LEU A 279 -15.31 -7.61 -4.64
C LEU A 279 -15.99 -8.97 -4.78
N ASP A 280 -17.30 -9.03 -4.56
CA ASP A 280 -18.10 -10.25 -4.74
C ASP A 280 -18.75 -10.24 -6.13
N PRO A 281 -18.32 -11.13 -7.06
CA PRO A 281 -18.91 -11.21 -8.40
C PRO A 281 -20.37 -11.68 -8.37
N SER A 282 -20.81 -12.37 -7.32
CA SER A 282 -22.19 -12.84 -7.17
C SER A 282 -23.16 -11.75 -6.72
N ASN A 283 -22.65 -10.67 -6.10
CA ASN A 283 -23.45 -9.56 -5.62
C ASN A 283 -22.74 -8.21 -5.85
N THR A 284 -22.85 -7.70 -7.08
CA THR A 284 -22.26 -6.41 -7.47
C THR A 284 -22.97 -5.19 -6.91
N ALA A 285 -24.13 -5.38 -6.25
CA ALA A 285 -24.87 -4.29 -5.60
C ALA A 285 -24.24 -3.87 -4.26
N VAL A 286 -23.39 -4.73 -3.68
CA VAL A 286 -22.67 -4.48 -2.43
C VAL A 286 -21.23 -4.10 -2.76
N THR A 287 -20.74 -3.05 -2.14
CA THR A 287 -19.38 -2.55 -2.32
C THR A 287 -18.65 -2.43 -1.00
N VAL A 288 -17.36 -2.76 -1.03
CA VAL A 288 -16.44 -2.62 0.10
C VAL A 288 -15.55 -1.41 -0.15
N PRO A 289 -15.38 -0.49 0.81
CA PRO A 289 -14.47 0.61 0.64
C PRO A 289 -13.03 0.08 0.68
N CYS A 290 -12.31 0.26 -0.42
CA CYS A 290 -10.96 -0.24 -0.58
C CYS A 290 -10.00 0.92 -0.77
N LEU A 291 -8.82 0.84 -0.14
CA LEU A 291 -7.68 1.65 -0.54
C LEU A 291 -7.21 1.14 -1.89
N VAL A 292 -7.26 2.01 -2.88
CA VAL A 292 -6.88 1.74 -4.26
C VAL A 292 -5.64 2.55 -4.61
N ARG A 293 -4.70 1.89 -5.26
CA ARG A 293 -3.55 2.47 -5.93
C ARG A 293 -3.83 2.48 -7.43
N ASP A 294 -4.09 3.66 -7.99
CA ASP A 294 -4.20 3.86 -9.43
C ASP A 294 -2.88 4.43 -9.97
N GLN A 295 -2.49 4.02 -11.17
CA GLN A 295 -1.28 4.52 -11.84
C GLN A 295 -1.54 4.78 -13.32
N THR A 296 -1.05 5.91 -13.85
CA THR A 296 -1.13 6.26 -15.27
C THR A 296 0.02 7.19 -15.67
N ALA A 297 0.14 7.52 -16.96
CA ALA A 297 1.05 8.57 -17.41
C ALA A 297 0.62 9.96 -16.90
N TYR A 298 1.59 10.80 -16.54
CA TYR A 298 1.36 12.20 -16.24
C TYR A 298 1.02 12.96 -17.54
N PRO A 299 -0.01 13.82 -17.53
CA PRO A 299 -0.46 14.53 -18.73
C PRO A 299 0.58 15.55 -19.19
N ALA A 300 0.81 15.59 -20.51
CA ALA A 300 1.60 16.66 -21.12
C ALA A 300 0.89 18.02 -20.94
N GLY A 301 1.67 19.07 -20.66
CA GLY A 301 1.14 20.43 -20.54
C GLY A 301 0.30 20.68 -19.27
N GLY A 302 0.38 19.78 -18.27
CA GLY A 302 -0.20 20.00 -16.94
C GLY A 302 -1.73 19.96 -16.89
N ALA A 303 -2.37 19.27 -17.84
CA ALA A 303 -3.81 19.04 -17.80
C ALA A 303 -4.24 18.30 -16.52
N LEU A 304 -5.48 18.47 -16.08
CA LEU A 304 -6.01 17.74 -14.93
C LEU A 304 -6.10 16.25 -15.25
N ILE A 305 -5.67 15.40 -14.32
CA ILE A 305 -5.86 13.96 -14.44
C ILE A 305 -7.31 13.63 -14.09
N VAL A 306 -8.08 13.19 -15.09
CA VAL A 306 -9.43 12.66 -14.87
C VAL A 306 -9.33 11.20 -14.54
N TRP A 307 -9.51 10.87 -13.27
CA TRP A 307 -9.44 9.49 -12.84
C TRP A 307 -10.75 8.73 -13.11
N PRO A 308 -10.67 7.44 -13.51
CA PRO A 308 -11.85 6.63 -13.77
C PRO A 308 -12.71 6.45 -12.52
N ALA A 309 -14.04 6.37 -12.71
CA ALA A 309 -14.99 6.01 -11.68
C ALA A 309 -14.65 4.66 -11.01
N ALA A 310 -15.14 4.44 -9.79
CA ALA A 310 -14.86 3.22 -9.03
C ALA A 310 -15.29 1.94 -9.77
N ASN A 311 -16.41 1.98 -10.48
CA ASN A 311 -16.98 0.89 -11.25
C ASN A 311 -16.51 0.84 -12.71
N ALA A 312 -15.43 1.54 -13.08
CA ALA A 312 -14.88 1.49 -14.42
C ALA A 312 -14.51 0.03 -14.79
N THR A 313 -14.96 -0.42 -15.96
CA THR A 313 -14.62 -1.75 -16.50
C THR A 313 -13.15 -1.78 -16.90
N GLN A 314 -12.57 -2.99 -17.02
CA GLN A 314 -11.19 -3.15 -17.46
C GLN A 314 -10.94 -2.51 -18.84
N LEU A 315 -11.94 -2.57 -19.73
CA LEU A 315 -11.88 -1.91 -21.04
C LEU A 315 -11.85 -0.39 -20.90
N ALA A 316 -12.64 0.19 -19.99
CA ALA A 316 -12.60 1.63 -19.73
C ALA A 316 -11.25 2.04 -19.13
N LEU A 317 -10.70 1.26 -18.19
CA LEU A 317 -9.39 1.52 -17.60
C LEU A 317 -8.26 1.50 -18.63
N ALA A 318 -8.36 0.66 -19.66
CA ALA A 318 -7.31 0.52 -20.69
C ALA A 318 -7.06 1.79 -21.51
N THR A 319 -8.01 2.74 -21.53
CA THR A 319 -7.92 3.98 -22.33
C THR A 319 -8.27 5.25 -21.56
N ALA A 320 -8.41 5.18 -20.23
CA ALA A 320 -8.92 6.31 -19.45
C ALA A 320 -7.88 7.34 -19.00
N GLY A 321 -6.59 7.01 -19.12
CA GLY A 321 -5.50 7.92 -18.78
C GLY A 321 -5.25 8.99 -19.85
N PRO A 322 -4.39 9.98 -19.55
CA PRO A 322 -4.04 11.03 -20.50
C PRO A 322 -3.54 10.47 -21.84
N GLY A 323 -4.04 11.02 -22.95
CA GLY A 323 -3.68 10.56 -24.29
C GLY A 323 -4.13 9.13 -24.62
N GLY A 324 -5.10 8.58 -23.87
CA GLY A 324 -5.53 7.19 -24.02
C GLY A 324 -4.63 6.17 -23.33
N ALA A 325 -3.71 6.61 -22.45
CA ALA A 325 -2.89 5.73 -21.66
C ALA A 325 -3.74 4.84 -20.73
N PRO A 326 -3.33 3.59 -20.45
CA PRO A 326 -4.07 2.75 -19.51
C PRO A 326 -3.88 3.23 -18.07
N VAL A 327 -4.95 3.18 -17.28
CA VAL A 327 -4.91 3.30 -15.83
C VAL A 327 -4.79 1.91 -15.22
N VAL A 328 -3.69 1.66 -14.53
CA VAL A 328 -3.48 0.42 -13.77
C VAL A 328 -4.05 0.61 -12.38
N ARG A 329 -5.13 -0.12 -12.07
CA ARG A 329 -5.80 -0.10 -10.77
C ARG A 329 -5.44 -1.32 -9.93
N GLY A 330 -4.95 -1.11 -8.73
CA GLY A 330 -4.67 -2.16 -7.75
C GLY A 330 -5.39 -1.91 -6.41
N VAL A 331 -6.02 -2.94 -5.85
CA VAL A 331 -6.56 -2.89 -4.49
C VAL A 331 -5.43 -3.19 -3.50
N VAL A 332 -5.17 -2.27 -2.58
CA VAL A 332 -4.08 -2.37 -1.60
C VAL A 332 -4.60 -2.93 -0.27
N ALA A 333 -5.74 -2.43 0.20
CA ALA A 333 -6.40 -2.91 1.41
C ALA A 333 -7.92 -2.74 1.33
N GLU A 334 -8.63 -3.64 2.02
CA GLU A 334 -10.09 -3.64 2.13
C GLU A 334 -10.53 -2.94 3.42
N ASN A 335 -11.82 -2.57 3.48
CA ASN A 335 -12.46 -2.04 4.68
C ASN A 335 -11.76 -0.78 5.23
N VAL A 336 -11.29 0.09 4.33
CA VAL A 336 -10.64 1.36 4.70
C VAL A 336 -11.70 2.45 4.80
N THR A 337 -11.83 3.09 5.96
CA THR A 337 -12.86 4.10 6.21
C THR A 337 -12.38 5.53 6.12
N ASN A 338 -11.08 5.74 6.33
CA ASN A 338 -10.47 7.06 6.28
C ASN A 338 -9.01 6.91 5.84
N LEU A 339 -8.56 7.86 5.04
CA LEU A 339 -7.18 8.02 4.63
C LEU A 339 -6.89 9.51 4.76
N ARG A 340 -5.87 9.86 5.54
CA ARG A 340 -5.49 11.25 5.76
C ARG A 340 -4.00 11.47 5.52
N PHE A 341 -3.68 12.57 4.87
CA PHE A 341 -2.30 13.03 4.68
C PHE A 341 -2.09 14.44 5.23
N ASP A 342 -0.95 14.62 5.91
CA ASP A 342 -0.42 15.91 6.29
C ASP A 342 1.01 16.03 5.77
N LEU A 343 1.37 17.19 5.20
CA LEU A 343 2.71 17.47 4.70
C LEU A 343 3.40 18.49 5.62
N SER A 344 4.73 18.43 5.69
CA SER A 344 5.55 19.41 6.41
C SER A 344 6.94 19.51 5.78
N ALA A 345 7.29 20.70 5.30
CA ALA A 345 8.63 21.02 4.82
C ALA A 345 9.55 21.57 5.92
N ASN A 346 9.01 21.81 7.13
CA ASN A 346 9.74 22.30 8.30
C ASN A 346 9.95 21.21 9.38
N GLN A 347 10.23 19.98 8.95
CA GLN A 347 10.58 18.85 9.83
C GLN A 347 9.51 18.53 10.89
N GLY A 348 8.23 18.75 10.57
CA GLY A 348 7.11 18.44 11.46
C GLY A 348 6.77 19.52 12.47
N GLN A 349 7.42 20.69 12.45
CA GLN A 349 7.08 21.81 13.35
C GLN A 349 5.66 22.33 13.08
N ALA A 350 5.23 22.36 11.81
CA ALA A 350 3.87 22.68 11.43
C ALA A 350 3.40 21.82 10.25
N TRP A 351 2.15 21.38 10.31
CA TRP A 351 1.48 20.64 9.24
C TRP A 351 0.79 21.62 8.29
N THR A 352 0.95 21.42 6.99
CA THR A 352 0.43 22.35 5.97
C THR A 352 -1.07 22.21 5.73
N ARG A 353 -1.68 21.10 6.17
CA ARG A 353 -3.05 20.72 5.85
C ARG A 353 -4.07 21.82 6.14
N THR A 354 -4.94 22.04 5.17
CA THR A 354 -6.22 22.76 5.34
C THR A 354 -7.37 21.91 4.78
N GLY A 355 -8.60 22.44 4.76
CA GLY A 355 -9.74 21.77 4.13
C GLY A 355 -9.69 21.70 2.60
N THR A 356 -8.71 22.35 1.95
CA THR A 356 -8.57 22.38 0.48
C THR A 356 -7.11 22.22 0.06
N TRP A 357 -6.88 21.75 -1.18
CA TRP A 357 -5.52 21.70 -1.73
C TRP A 357 -4.92 23.10 -1.85
N ALA A 358 -5.68 24.10 -2.32
CA ALA A 358 -5.18 25.48 -2.47
C ALA A 358 -4.68 26.08 -1.14
N GLY A 359 -5.41 25.88 -0.04
CA GLY A 359 -4.94 26.34 1.27
C GLY A 359 -3.74 25.54 1.78
N THR A 360 -3.72 24.22 1.53
CA THR A 360 -2.59 23.36 1.88
C THR A 360 -1.32 23.77 1.12
N LEU A 361 -1.47 24.13 -0.15
CA LEU A 361 -0.42 24.61 -1.03
C LEU A 361 0.11 25.98 -0.60
N ALA A 362 -0.76 26.91 -0.18
CA ALA A 362 -0.35 28.19 0.36
C ALA A 362 0.54 28.04 1.61
N ASN A 363 0.14 27.17 2.55
CA ASN A 363 0.94 26.86 3.74
C ASN A 363 2.25 26.17 3.38
N LEU A 364 2.23 25.24 2.43
CA LEU A 364 3.43 24.56 1.94
C LEU A 364 4.43 25.54 1.31
N ASN A 365 3.95 26.44 0.43
CA ASN A 365 4.78 27.47 -0.19
C ASN A 365 5.41 28.40 0.86
N ALA A 366 4.67 28.78 1.91
CA ALA A 366 5.23 29.57 3.00
C ALA A 366 6.37 28.84 3.72
N GLN A 367 6.22 27.53 3.96
CA GLN A 367 7.29 26.72 4.57
C GLN A 367 8.50 26.56 3.63
N LEU A 368 8.27 26.31 2.33
CA LEU A 368 9.33 26.18 1.33
C LEU A 368 10.12 27.49 1.17
N ALA A 369 9.44 28.62 1.08
CA ALA A 369 10.06 29.94 1.01
C ALA A 369 10.92 30.24 2.24
N ALA A 370 10.42 29.95 3.45
CA ALA A 370 11.19 30.11 4.69
C ALA A 370 12.43 29.23 4.72
N MET A 371 12.32 27.98 4.26
CA MET A 371 13.45 27.05 4.19
C MET A 371 14.50 27.50 3.16
N ALA A 372 14.07 27.96 1.99
CA ALA A 372 14.97 28.52 0.97
C ALA A 372 15.69 29.78 1.47
N ALA A 373 14.97 30.68 2.15
CA ALA A 373 15.55 31.89 2.72
C ALA A 373 16.56 31.62 3.84
N ALA A 374 16.31 30.59 4.67
CA ALA A 374 17.22 30.19 5.73
C ALA A 374 18.51 29.52 5.23
N ASN A 375 18.52 29.03 3.98
CA ASN A 375 19.64 28.28 3.40
C ASN A 375 20.02 28.80 1.99
N PRO A 376 20.46 30.08 1.88
CA PRO A 376 20.83 30.70 0.61
C PRO A 376 22.13 30.07 0.10
N GLY A 377 22.03 29.01 -0.70
CA GLY A 377 23.17 28.26 -1.23
C GLY A 377 22.89 26.80 -1.53
N ILE A 378 21.82 26.24 -0.95
CA ILE A 378 21.43 24.83 -1.18
C ILE A 378 20.53 24.70 -2.44
N GLY A 379 19.94 25.80 -2.92
CA GLY A 379 19.08 25.76 -4.11
C GLY A 379 17.71 25.12 -3.86
N TYR A 380 17.20 25.20 -2.63
CA TYR A 380 15.85 24.75 -2.31
C TYR A 380 14.79 25.49 -3.14
N ALA A 381 13.77 24.76 -3.58
CA ALA A 381 12.61 25.36 -4.21
C ALA A 381 11.90 26.30 -3.23
N ALA A 382 11.61 27.53 -3.66
CA ALA A 382 10.86 28.51 -2.86
C ALA A 382 9.35 28.31 -2.96
N SER A 383 8.87 27.52 -3.92
CA SER A 383 7.45 27.27 -4.17
C SER A 383 7.24 25.89 -4.77
N ALA A 384 6.16 25.22 -4.38
CA ALA A 384 5.69 23.98 -4.99
C ALA A 384 4.99 24.20 -6.34
N GLN A 385 4.93 25.45 -6.80
CA GLN A 385 4.33 25.89 -8.06
C GLN A 385 5.36 26.52 -9.00
N ASP A 386 6.65 26.43 -8.68
CA ASP A 386 7.71 26.98 -9.51
C ASP A 386 7.78 26.19 -10.84
N PRO A 387 7.48 26.81 -12.00
CA PRO A 387 7.56 26.12 -13.29
C PRO A 387 9.00 25.75 -13.67
N ALA A 388 10.01 26.42 -13.11
CA ALA A 388 11.41 26.05 -13.32
C ALA A 388 11.81 24.82 -12.47
N ASN A 389 11.05 24.52 -11.41
CA ASN A 389 11.25 23.36 -10.56
C ASN A 389 9.90 22.71 -10.19
N PRO A 390 9.19 22.09 -11.15
CA PRO A 390 7.89 21.48 -10.90
C PRO A 390 7.98 20.29 -9.93
N MET A 391 9.19 19.75 -9.74
CA MET A 391 9.52 18.64 -8.86
C MET A 391 10.26 19.13 -7.61
N TRP A 392 9.78 20.23 -7.04
CA TRP A 392 10.30 20.93 -5.87
C TRP A 392 10.73 20.01 -4.71
N TYR A 393 10.04 18.90 -4.51
CA TYR A 393 10.32 17.94 -3.44
C TYR A 393 11.62 17.14 -3.65
N ARG A 394 12.22 17.20 -4.83
CA ARG A 394 13.58 16.66 -5.06
C ARG A 394 14.66 17.52 -4.41
N THR A 395 14.44 18.84 -4.35
CA THR A 395 15.40 19.76 -3.73
C THR A 395 15.05 20.02 -2.28
N ALA A 396 13.78 20.01 -1.90
CA ALA A 396 13.33 20.26 -0.52
C ALA A 396 13.02 18.96 0.26
N PRO A 397 13.56 18.75 1.48
CA PRO A 397 13.11 17.65 2.33
C PRO A 397 11.63 17.82 2.72
N LEU A 398 10.89 16.72 2.73
CA LEU A 398 9.47 16.69 3.11
C LEU A 398 9.21 15.57 4.11
N LEU A 399 8.52 15.90 5.20
CA LEU A 399 7.93 14.94 6.11
C LEU A 399 6.44 14.77 5.75
N ILE A 400 6.02 13.53 5.56
CA ILE A 400 4.64 13.15 5.25
C ILE A 400 4.11 12.35 6.43
N ARG A 401 2.98 12.75 6.99
CA ARG A 401 2.20 11.93 7.92
C ARG A 401 1.04 11.31 7.16
N ALA A 402 0.91 10.00 7.23
CA ALA A 402 -0.21 9.24 6.68
C ALA A 402 -0.97 8.54 7.81
N ASP A 403 -2.25 8.88 7.98
CA ASP A 403 -3.16 8.21 8.91
C ASP A 403 -4.13 7.33 8.08
N LEU A 404 -4.12 6.02 8.33
CA LEU A 404 -5.01 5.06 7.68
C LEU A 404 -5.94 4.45 8.73
N THR A 405 -7.24 4.54 8.50
CA THR A 405 -8.25 3.91 9.37
C THR A 405 -8.93 2.77 8.63
N THR A 406 -8.86 1.57 9.18
CA THR A 406 -9.65 0.41 8.74
C THR A 406 -10.75 0.08 9.74
N ARG A 407 -11.69 -0.75 9.30
CA ARG A 407 -12.79 -1.24 10.10
C ARG A 407 -12.98 -2.75 10.00
N THR A 408 -13.81 -3.28 10.90
CA THR A 408 -14.36 -4.64 10.78
C THR A 408 -15.26 -4.77 9.55
N LEU A 409 -15.35 -5.99 9.00
CA LEU A 409 -16.17 -6.30 7.83
C LEU A 409 -17.66 -6.06 8.08
N VAL A 410 -18.14 -6.44 9.26
CA VAL A 410 -19.57 -6.44 9.60
C VAL A 410 -19.82 -5.49 10.77
N ARG A 411 -21.00 -4.85 10.75
CA ARG A 411 -21.47 -4.06 11.88
C ARG A 411 -22.06 -4.99 12.94
N ARG A 412 -21.72 -4.76 14.20
CA ARG A 412 -22.23 -5.57 15.32
C ARG A 412 -22.76 -4.64 16.41
N ALA A 413 -23.76 -5.11 17.14
CA ALA A 413 -24.33 -4.37 18.27
C ALA A 413 -23.31 -4.21 19.41
N GLU A 414 -22.45 -5.22 19.59
CA GLU A 414 -21.36 -5.20 20.58
C GLU A 414 -20.27 -4.15 20.31
N TYR A 415 -20.21 -3.60 19.09
CA TYR A 415 -19.27 -2.54 18.73
C TYR A 415 -19.83 -1.15 19.01
N ALA A 416 -21.14 -1.03 19.26
CA ALA A 416 -21.78 0.25 19.47
C ALA A 416 -21.77 0.66 20.96
N ASN A 417 -21.58 1.95 21.21
CA ASN A 417 -21.71 2.53 22.55
C ASN A 417 -23.18 2.72 22.98
N THR A 418 -24.11 2.59 22.04
CA THR A 418 -25.55 2.78 22.25
C THR A 418 -26.27 1.45 22.03
N ALA A 419 -27.12 1.06 22.97
CA ALA A 419 -27.96 -0.13 22.85
C ALA A 419 -28.79 -0.08 21.55
N ASN A 420 -28.96 -1.23 20.90
CA ASN A 420 -29.74 -1.42 19.67
C ASN A 420 -29.23 -0.68 18.42
N THR A 421 -27.96 -0.27 18.40
CA THR A 421 -27.32 0.28 17.20
C THR A 421 -26.21 -0.65 16.70
N LEU A 422 -26.05 -0.78 15.39
CA LEU A 422 -24.97 -1.57 14.78
C LEU A 422 -23.83 -0.63 14.41
N ALA A 423 -22.62 -0.89 14.91
CA ALA A 423 -21.44 -0.09 14.59
C ALA A 423 -20.32 -0.96 14.03
N TYR A 424 -19.35 -0.35 13.37
CA TYR A 424 -18.08 -0.98 13.07
C TYR A 424 -17.07 -0.72 14.19
N ARG A 425 -16.14 -1.64 14.38
CA ARG A 425 -14.94 -1.34 15.18
C ARG A 425 -13.85 -0.84 14.26
N THR A 426 -13.32 0.35 14.52
CA THR A 426 -12.29 0.98 13.70
C THR A 426 -10.91 0.92 14.37
N ARG A 427 -9.86 0.96 13.54
CA ARG A 427 -8.45 1.03 13.97
C ARG A 427 -7.71 1.99 13.05
N THR A 428 -7.09 3.00 13.65
CA THR A 428 -6.22 3.94 12.95
C THR A 428 -4.76 3.59 13.20
N GLN A 429 -3.97 3.56 12.13
CA GLN A 429 -2.52 3.50 12.20
C GLN A 429 -1.93 4.73 11.51
N THR A 430 -0.89 5.29 12.14
CA THR A 430 -0.17 6.46 11.64
C THR A 430 1.24 6.06 11.23
N ALA A 431 1.69 6.54 10.07
CA ALA A 431 3.07 6.46 9.62
C ALA A 431 3.63 7.87 9.38
N PHE A 432 4.86 8.10 9.84
CA PHE A 432 5.65 9.27 9.47
C PHE A 432 6.70 8.83 8.45
N ILE A 433 6.65 9.43 7.27
CA ILE A 433 7.43 9.02 6.12
C ILE A 433 8.24 10.22 5.67
N GLN A 434 9.55 10.08 5.69
CA GLN A 434 10.47 11.00 5.03
C GLN A 434 11.05 10.25 3.82
N PRO A 435 10.60 10.55 2.59
CA PRO A 435 11.15 9.94 1.40
C PRO A 435 12.65 10.20 1.30
N ARG A 436 13.44 9.15 1.12
CA ARG A 436 14.90 9.27 0.99
C ARG A 436 15.28 10.13 -0.19
N ASN A 437 14.56 9.97 -1.30
CA ASN A 437 14.87 10.64 -2.55
C ASN A 437 14.47 12.12 -2.60
N PHE A 438 13.95 12.65 -1.49
CA PHE A 438 13.56 14.05 -1.37
C PHE A 438 14.69 14.83 -0.70
N GLY A 439 15.03 15.99 -1.24
CA GLY A 439 16.10 16.82 -0.72
C GLY A 439 17.52 16.40 -1.12
N PHE A 440 17.72 15.50 -2.08
CA PHE A 440 19.05 15.15 -2.59
C PHE A 440 19.68 16.22 -3.48
N GLY A 441 18.92 17.24 -3.89
CA GLY A 441 19.37 18.20 -4.90
C GLY A 441 19.28 17.62 -6.32
N LEU A 442 19.38 18.50 -7.31
CA LEU A 442 19.48 18.13 -8.72
C LEU A 442 20.94 18.01 -9.15
#